data_AF-A0A176RX04-F1
#
_entry.id   AF-A0A176RX04-F1
#
_cell.length_a   1.000
_cell.length_b   1.000
_cell.length_c   1.000
_cell.angle_alpha   90.00
_cell.angle_beta   90.00
_cell.angle_gamma   90.00
#
_symmetry.space_group_name_H-M   'P 1'
#
loop_
_entity.id
_entity.type
_entity.pdbx_description
1 polymer ?
#
loop_
_entity_poly.entity_id
_entity_poly.type
_entity_poly.pdbx_seq_one_letter_code
_entity_poly.pdbx_strand_id
1 'polypeptide(L)'
;NWPGHNAGQFAFLTFDKSEGPHPFTISSAWKNDGKMSFMIKGIGDYTQKLPEKLKIGDTVNIEGPYGNFDFHSDKSRQIWVAGGIGITPFISRIQDLIAQKDKQEIDLFYSTRMPDDQFIETVKKDSKRANIRLHLILPKKDGRVDTDLALLNRIRF
;
A
#
# COMPACT_ATOMS: atom_id res chain seq x y z
N ASN A 1 -6.31 14.83 18.69
CA ASN A 1 -7.28 13.73 18.55
C ASN A 1 -7.34 13.31 17.09
N TRP A 2 -7.00 12.07 16.78
CA TRP A 2 -7.06 11.53 15.41
C TRP A 2 -8.49 11.04 15.11
N PRO A 3 -9.12 11.45 13.99
CA PRO A 3 -10.53 11.13 13.73
C PRO A 3 -10.78 9.70 13.23
N GLY A 4 -9.72 8.94 12.93
CA GLY A 4 -9.77 7.71 12.15
C GLY A 4 -9.30 7.95 10.72
N HIS A 5 -9.16 6.89 9.92
CA HIS A 5 -8.80 7.00 8.50
C HIS A 5 -9.36 5.83 7.69
N ASN A 6 -9.47 6.02 6.39
CA ASN A 6 -9.84 4.98 5.42
C ASN A 6 -8.63 4.55 4.60
N ALA A 7 -8.65 3.32 4.10
CA ALA A 7 -7.64 2.86 3.13
C ALA A 7 -7.59 3.80 1.93
N GLY A 8 -6.38 4.17 1.53
CA GLY A 8 -6.13 5.12 0.44
C GLY A 8 -5.84 6.55 0.88
N GLN A 9 -6.17 6.90 2.13
CA GLN A 9 -5.80 8.19 2.69
C GLN A 9 -4.32 8.27 3.06
N PHE A 10 -3.81 9.50 3.15
CA PHE A 10 -2.45 9.81 3.56
C PHE A 10 -2.44 10.80 4.73
N ALA A 11 -1.30 10.90 5.40
CA ALA A 11 -1.06 11.87 6.46
C ALA A 11 0.25 12.61 6.19
N PHE A 12 0.37 13.83 6.67
CA PHE A 12 1.65 14.52 6.75
C PHE A 12 2.37 14.09 8.03
N LEU A 13 3.60 13.61 7.87
CA LEU A 13 4.49 13.26 8.98
C LEU A 13 5.62 14.27 9.08
N THR A 14 5.77 14.84 10.26
CA THR A 14 6.92 15.71 10.60
C THR A 14 7.80 14.98 11.59
N PHE A 15 8.91 14.44 11.09
CA PHE A 15 9.93 13.76 11.90
C PHE A 15 10.98 14.73 12.46
N ASP A 16 11.21 15.86 11.77
CA ASP A 16 12.11 16.94 12.15
C ASP A 16 11.42 18.26 11.82
N LYS A 17 11.30 19.15 12.80
CA LYS A 17 10.62 20.45 12.62
C LYS A 17 11.34 21.35 11.60
N SER A 18 12.65 21.19 11.43
CA SER A 18 13.44 21.98 10.48
C SER A 18 13.23 21.54 9.02
N GLU A 19 12.94 20.25 8.82
CA GLU A 19 12.60 19.70 7.51
C GLU A 19 11.13 19.98 7.14
N GLY A 20 10.24 19.94 8.13
CA GLY A 20 8.80 20.12 7.93
C GLY A 20 8.05 18.83 7.55
N PRO A 21 6.76 18.96 7.21
CA PRO A 21 5.87 17.82 6.96
C PRO A 21 6.07 17.19 5.58
N HIS A 22 6.05 15.85 5.53
CA HIS A 22 6.07 15.08 4.27
C HIS A 22 4.85 14.15 4.19
N PRO A 23 4.17 14.04 3.03
CA PRO A 23 2.99 13.20 2.89
C PRO A 23 3.36 11.72 2.69
N PHE A 24 2.70 10.84 3.45
CA PHE A 24 2.81 9.39 3.28
C PHE A 24 1.44 8.72 3.36
N THR A 25 1.15 7.83 2.41
CA THR A 25 -0.05 6.99 2.46
C THR A 25 -0.03 6.11 3.70
N ILE A 26 -1.14 6.08 4.43
CA ILE A 26 -1.30 5.23 5.60
C ILE A 26 -1.43 3.79 5.10
N SER A 27 -0.55 2.90 5.56
CA SER A 27 -0.44 1.52 5.06
C SER A 27 -1.11 0.49 5.96
N SER A 28 -1.82 0.93 6.99
CA SER A 28 -2.58 0.09 7.93
C SER A 28 -4.06 0.41 7.84
N ALA A 29 -4.91 -0.61 8.00
CA ALA A 29 -6.32 -0.42 8.28
C ALA A 29 -6.54 0.32 9.61
N TRP A 30 -7.60 1.12 9.71
CA TRP A 30 -7.97 1.76 10.98
C TRP A 30 -8.63 0.76 11.92
N LYS A 31 -7.99 0.53 13.07
CA LYS A 31 -8.47 -0.39 14.12
C LYS A 31 -8.83 0.29 15.43
N ASN A 32 -8.60 1.60 15.53
CA ASN A 32 -8.77 2.36 16.77
C ASN A 32 -8.02 1.76 17.97
N ASP A 33 -6.83 1.21 17.74
CA ASP A 33 -5.98 0.55 18.74
C ASP A 33 -4.74 1.40 19.11
N GLY A 34 -4.72 2.66 18.68
CA GLY A 34 -3.60 3.58 18.87
C GLY A 34 -2.39 3.30 17.97
N LYS A 35 -2.50 2.41 16.97
CA LYS A 35 -1.41 2.10 16.05
C LYS A 35 -1.73 2.55 14.64
N MET A 36 -0.69 3.01 13.95
CA MET A 36 -0.73 3.37 12.53
C MET A 36 0.60 2.96 11.90
N SER A 37 0.57 2.51 10.66
CA SER A 37 1.77 2.11 9.93
C SER A 37 1.92 2.89 8.64
N PHE A 38 3.17 3.14 8.26
CA PHE A 38 3.56 3.75 7.01
C PHE A 38 4.68 2.92 6.41
N MET A 39 4.66 2.74 5.09
CA MET A 39 5.81 2.19 4.35
C MET A 39 6.45 3.33 3.58
N ILE A 40 7.71 3.62 3.90
CA ILE A 40 8.45 4.73 3.33
C ILE A 40 9.65 4.16 2.58
N LYS A 41 9.75 4.47 1.30
CA LYS A 41 10.92 4.10 0.50
C LYS A 41 11.94 5.24 0.54
N GLY A 42 13.17 4.93 0.92
CA GLY A 42 14.29 5.88 0.89
C GLY A 42 14.70 6.21 -0.54
N ILE A 43 14.00 7.15 -1.19
CA ILE A 43 14.32 7.61 -2.54
C ILE A 43 14.93 9.02 -2.52
N GLY A 44 14.52 9.88 -1.59
CA GLY A 44 15.03 11.25 -1.47
C GLY A 44 16.08 11.40 -0.37
N ASP A 45 16.82 12.50 -0.40
CA ASP A 45 17.91 12.80 0.54
C ASP A 45 17.48 12.73 2.00
N TYR A 46 16.22 13.10 2.27
CA TYR A 46 15.63 13.02 3.60
C TYR A 46 15.15 11.61 3.94
N THR A 47 14.35 10.99 3.07
CA THR A 47 13.76 9.67 3.32
C THR A 47 14.79 8.54 3.37
N GLN A 48 15.94 8.69 2.71
CA GLN A 48 17.07 7.77 2.82
C GLN A 48 17.72 7.77 4.21
N LYS A 49 17.68 8.91 4.92
CA LYS A 49 18.30 9.07 6.25
C LYS A 49 17.36 8.69 7.40
N LEU A 50 16.06 8.50 7.13
CA LEU A 50 15.08 8.17 8.16
C LEU A 50 15.42 6.92 8.98
N PRO A 51 15.90 5.81 8.40
CA PRO A 51 16.26 4.62 9.18
C PRO A 51 17.37 4.85 10.22
N GLU A 52 18.27 5.80 9.98
CA GLU A 52 19.36 6.15 10.91
C GLU A 52 18.90 7.18 11.95
N LYS A 53 17.99 8.08 11.55
CA LYS A 53 17.50 9.19 12.37
C LYS A 53 16.40 8.77 13.35
N LEU A 54 15.47 7.91 12.91
CA LEU A 54 14.30 7.52 13.71
C LEU A 54 14.61 6.35 14.63
N LYS A 55 14.22 6.49 15.90
CA LYS A 55 14.37 5.48 16.95
C LYS A 55 13.05 5.26 17.66
N ILE A 56 12.93 4.09 18.27
CA ILE A 56 11.79 3.78 19.14
C ILE A 56 11.79 4.79 20.30
N GLY A 57 10.64 5.42 20.52
CA GLY A 57 10.46 6.46 21.54
C GLY A 57 10.46 7.89 20.96
N ASP A 58 10.88 8.08 19.71
CA ASP A 58 10.82 9.39 19.07
C ASP A 58 9.37 9.86 18.87
N THR A 59 9.17 11.16 19.01
CA THR A 59 7.86 11.80 18.74
C THR A 59 7.78 12.19 17.27
N VAL A 60 6.72 11.75 16.60
CA VAL A 60 6.39 12.14 15.23
C VAL A 60 5.08 12.92 15.26
N ASN A 61 5.06 14.11 14.69
CA ASN A 61 3.80 14.85 14.52
C ASN A 61 3.08 14.31 13.28
N ILE A 62 1.79 14.04 13.44
CA ILE A 62 0.93 13.51 12.39
C ILE A 62 -0.21 14.49 12.17
N GLU A 63 -0.39 14.93 10.93
CA GLU A 63 -1.49 15.80 10.50
C GLU A 63 -2.31 15.11 9.40
N GLY A 64 -3.64 15.14 9.53
CA GLY A 64 -4.58 14.52 8.59
C GLY A 64 -5.74 13.78 9.28
N PRO A 65 -6.34 12.77 8.62
CA PRO A 65 -5.97 12.24 7.29
C PRO A 65 -6.44 13.12 6.13
N TYR A 66 -5.83 12.92 4.95
CA TYR A 66 -6.14 13.58 3.69
C TYR A 66 -6.31 12.58 2.55
N GLY A 67 -6.86 13.05 1.43
CA GLY A 67 -6.97 12.31 0.17
C GLY A 67 -8.33 11.64 -0.04
N ASN A 68 -8.68 11.48 -1.32
CA ASN A 68 -9.92 10.88 -1.81
C ASN A 68 -9.67 9.65 -2.68
N PHE A 69 -8.48 9.04 -2.57
CA PHE A 69 -8.25 7.73 -3.19
C PHE A 69 -8.98 6.70 -2.33
N ASP A 70 -10.04 6.11 -2.88
CA ASP A 70 -10.88 5.16 -2.17
C ASP A 70 -11.13 3.90 -3.01
N PHE A 71 -11.86 2.96 -2.43
CA PHE A 71 -12.18 1.67 -3.03
C PHE A 71 -13.69 1.49 -3.22
N HIS A 72 -14.45 2.58 -3.22
CA HIS A 72 -15.90 2.54 -3.37
C HIS A 72 -16.26 2.31 -4.83
N SER A 73 -17.02 1.26 -5.11
CA SER A 73 -17.50 0.96 -6.45
C SER A 73 -18.77 0.12 -6.38
N ASP A 74 -19.76 0.43 -7.20
CA ASP A 74 -20.98 -0.37 -7.35
C ASP A 74 -20.79 -1.54 -8.35
N LYS A 75 -19.59 -1.70 -8.91
CA LYS A 75 -19.29 -2.78 -9.86
C LYS A 75 -19.01 -4.07 -9.11
N SER A 76 -19.32 -5.21 -9.72
CA SER A 76 -19.03 -6.53 -9.14
C SER A 76 -17.53 -6.87 -9.14
N ARG A 77 -16.70 -6.13 -9.89
CA ARG A 77 -15.27 -6.38 -10.04
C ARG A 77 -14.44 -5.10 -9.96
N GLN A 78 -13.28 -5.17 -9.32
CA GLN A 78 -12.26 -4.13 -9.30
C GLN A 78 -10.91 -4.65 -9.80
N ILE A 79 -10.20 -3.79 -10.55
CA ILE A 79 -8.83 -4.04 -10.99
C ILE A 79 -7.93 -3.00 -10.32
N TRP A 80 -6.96 -3.46 -9.54
CA TRP A 80 -6.02 -2.64 -8.82
C TRP A 80 -4.63 -2.76 -9.44
N VAL A 81 -3.93 -1.65 -9.58
CA VAL A 81 -2.60 -1.61 -10.19
C VAL A 81 -1.65 -0.86 -9.25
N ALA A 82 -0.59 -1.55 -8.83
CA ALA A 82 0.41 -1.03 -7.91
C ALA A 82 1.82 -1.16 -8.48
N GLY A 83 2.64 -0.13 -8.26
CA GLY A 83 4.04 -0.09 -8.66
C GLY A 83 4.96 0.29 -7.49
N GLY A 84 5.92 -0.57 -7.15
CA GLY A 84 6.90 -0.30 -6.10
C GLY A 84 6.27 0.06 -4.75
N ILE A 85 6.58 1.25 -4.23
CA ILE A 85 6.03 1.74 -2.95
C ILE A 85 4.55 2.15 -3.06
N GLY A 86 4.03 2.35 -4.27
CA GLY A 86 2.62 2.66 -4.52
C GLY A 86 1.65 1.52 -4.19
N ILE A 87 2.12 0.41 -3.61
CA ILE A 87 1.29 -0.65 -3.06
C ILE A 87 0.61 -0.26 -1.72
N THR A 88 1.13 0.75 -1.02
CA THR A 88 0.66 1.17 0.31
C THR A 88 -0.86 1.30 0.51
N PRO A 89 -1.64 1.97 -0.36
CA PRO A 89 -3.09 2.06 -0.16
C PRO A 89 -3.77 0.70 -0.25
N PHE A 90 -3.27 -0.18 -1.11
CA PHE A 90 -3.79 -1.53 -1.30
C PHE A 90 -3.47 -2.44 -0.10
N ILE A 91 -2.32 -2.26 0.57
CA ILE A 91 -2.03 -2.97 1.83
C ILE A 91 -3.06 -2.61 2.90
N SER A 92 -3.37 -1.33 3.05
CA SER A 92 -4.42 -0.88 3.98
C SER A 92 -5.76 -1.54 3.66
N ARG A 93 -6.16 -1.54 2.38
CA ARG A 93 -7.43 -2.14 1.95
C ARG A 93 -7.45 -3.66 2.09
N ILE A 94 -6.33 -4.35 1.84
CA ILE A 94 -6.20 -5.79 2.08
C ILE A 94 -6.47 -6.10 3.56
N GLN A 95 -5.95 -5.29 4.48
CA GLN A 95 -6.20 -5.47 5.91
C GLN A 95 -7.68 -5.27 6.27
N ASP A 96 -8.34 -4.25 5.71
CA ASP A 96 -9.79 -4.06 5.87
C ASP A 96 -10.57 -5.29 5.39
N LEU A 97 -10.22 -5.82 4.20
CA LEU A 97 -10.90 -6.97 3.58
C LEU A 97 -10.67 -8.31 4.30
N ILE A 98 -9.59 -8.41 5.08
CA ILE A 98 -9.36 -9.53 5.97
C ILE A 98 -10.33 -9.48 7.16
N ALA A 99 -10.58 -8.28 7.70
CA ALA A 99 -11.49 -8.08 8.82
C ALA A 99 -12.97 -8.13 8.40
N GLN A 100 -13.29 -7.54 7.25
CA GLN A 100 -14.63 -7.46 6.70
C GLN A 100 -14.61 -7.77 5.22
N LYS A 101 -15.15 -8.94 4.87
CA LYS A 101 -15.19 -9.42 3.50
C LYS A 101 -16.06 -8.56 2.60
N ASP A 102 -15.56 -8.30 1.40
CA ASP A 102 -16.33 -7.74 0.30
C ASP A 102 -16.85 -8.86 -0.61
N LYS A 103 -17.92 -8.59 -1.35
CA LYS A 103 -18.50 -9.47 -2.35
C LYS A 103 -17.89 -9.26 -3.74
N GLN A 104 -17.15 -8.17 -3.93
CA GLN A 104 -16.51 -7.86 -5.20
C GLN A 104 -15.37 -8.83 -5.54
N GLU A 105 -15.26 -9.18 -6.82
CA GLU A 105 -14.06 -9.83 -7.35
C GLU A 105 -12.94 -8.79 -7.49
N ILE A 106 -11.76 -9.07 -6.94
CA ILE A 106 -10.65 -8.11 -6.94
C ILE A 106 -9.41 -8.77 -7.52
N ASP A 107 -8.82 -8.12 -8.53
CA ASP A 107 -7.51 -8.45 -9.06
C ASP A 107 -6.52 -7.35 -8.69
N LEU A 108 -5.39 -7.71 -8.08
CA LEU A 108 -4.28 -6.79 -7.79
C LEU A 108 -3.09 -7.13 -8.67
N PHE A 109 -2.76 -6.24 -9.60
CA PHE A 109 -1.53 -6.28 -10.37
C PHE A 109 -0.46 -5.51 -9.63
N TYR A 110 0.58 -6.21 -9.17
CA TYR A 110 1.68 -5.60 -8.44
C TYR A 110 3.01 -5.80 -9.17
N SER A 111 3.62 -4.69 -9.59
CA SER A 111 4.96 -4.68 -10.19
C SER A 111 5.99 -4.06 -9.26
N THR A 112 7.08 -4.78 -8.98
CA THR A 112 8.18 -4.25 -8.15
C THR A 112 9.55 -4.76 -8.60
N ARG A 113 10.57 -3.89 -8.49
CA ARG A 113 11.97 -4.17 -8.89
C ARG A 113 12.86 -4.62 -7.73
N MET A 114 12.38 -4.51 -6.50
CA MET A 114 13.11 -4.87 -5.28
C MET A 114 12.19 -5.70 -4.38
N PRO A 115 12.02 -7.00 -4.67
CA PRO A 115 11.25 -7.86 -3.80
C PRO A 115 12.10 -8.14 -2.55
N ASP A 116 11.67 -7.61 -1.41
CA ASP A 116 11.95 -8.29 -0.15
C ASP A 116 11.07 -9.54 -0.12
N ASP A 117 11.68 -10.73 -0.08
CA ASP A 117 10.94 -11.99 -0.22
C ASP A 117 9.90 -12.16 0.90
N GLN A 118 10.24 -11.72 2.12
CA GLN A 118 9.32 -11.79 3.25
C GLN A 118 8.11 -10.86 3.08
N PHE A 119 8.31 -9.66 2.56
CA PHE A 119 7.23 -8.76 2.17
C PHE A 119 6.35 -9.39 1.10
N ILE A 120 6.94 -9.96 0.04
CA ILE A 120 6.17 -10.60 -1.04
C ILE A 120 5.33 -11.77 -0.51
N GLU A 121 5.89 -12.62 0.36
CA GLU A 121 5.13 -13.72 0.97
C GLU A 121 4.01 -13.20 1.88
N THR A 122 4.24 -12.11 2.61
CA THR A 122 3.18 -11.45 3.39
C THR A 122 2.06 -10.96 2.48
N VAL A 123 2.37 -10.26 1.39
CA VAL A 123 1.37 -9.76 0.43
C VAL A 123 0.58 -10.91 -0.18
N LYS A 124 1.24 -12.00 -0.63
CA LYS A 124 0.57 -13.19 -1.15
C LYS A 124 -0.40 -13.80 -0.14
N LYS A 125 0.06 -14.00 1.10
CA LYS A 125 -0.74 -14.57 2.18
C LYS A 125 -1.95 -13.70 2.49
N ASP A 126 -1.75 -12.40 2.60
CA ASP A 126 -2.81 -11.46 2.96
C ASP A 126 -3.80 -11.25 1.80
N SER A 127 -3.35 -11.20 0.54
CA SER A 127 -4.25 -11.23 -0.62
C SER A 127 -5.13 -12.48 -0.63
N LYS A 128 -4.55 -13.67 -0.37
CA LYS A 128 -5.34 -14.90 -0.24
C LYS A 128 -6.36 -14.80 0.89
N ARG A 129 -5.92 -14.33 2.07
CA ARG A 129 -6.80 -14.11 3.23
C ARG A 129 -7.85 -13.06 2.98
N ALA A 130 -7.66 -12.13 2.04
CA ALA A 130 -8.61 -11.10 1.64
C ALA A 130 -9.53 -11.52 0.47
N ASN A 131 -9.31 -12.69 -0.14
CA ASN A 131 -9.97 -13.12 -1.39
C ASN A 131 -9.64 -12.21 -2.61
N ILE A 132 -8.39 -11.74 -2.68
CA ILE A 132 -7.86 -10.97 -3.80
C ILE A 132 -6.99 -11.88 -4.67
N ARG A 133 -7.18 -11.80 -5.99
CA ARG A 133 -6.31 -12.46 -6.98
C ARG A 133 -5.09 -11.59 -7.21
N LEU A 134 -3.94 -12.00 -6.69
CA LEU A 134 -2.68 -11.29 -6.85
C LEU A 134 -1.95 -11.72 -8.12
N HIS A 135 -1.66 -10.76 -8.99
CA HIS A 135 -0.83 -10.89 -10.19
C HIS A 135 0.50 -10.18 -9.94
N LEU A 136 1.51 -10.93 -9.50
CA LEU A 136 2.84 -10.38 -9.22
C LEU A 136 3.69 -10.34 -10.50
N ILE A 137 4.30 -9.20 -10.78
CA ILE A 137 5.14 -8.96 -11.95
C ILE A 137 6.54 -8.55 -11.48
N LEU A 138 7.55 -9.38 -11.72
CA LEU A 138 8.93 -9.12 -11.29
C LEU A 138 9.81 -8.82 -12.52
N PRO A 139 10.15 -7.55 -12.82
CA PRO A 139 10.80 -7.17 -14.08
C PRO A 139 12.20 -7.76 -14.30
N LYS A 140 12.87 -8.30 -13.26
CA LYS A 140 14.14 -9.06 -13.42
C LYS A 140 13.92 -10.50 -13.90
N LYS A 141 12.68 -11.00 -13.91
CA LYS A 141 12.28 -12.36 -14.30
C LYS A 141 11.29 -12.38 -15.47
N ASP A 142 10.44 -11.34 -15.60
CA ASP A 142 9.23 -11.39 -16.44
C ASP A 142 9.14 -10.28 -17.52
N GLY A 143 10.15 -9.41 -17.68
CA GLY A 143 10.11 -8.30 -18.64
C GLY A 143 9.25 -7.09 -18.21
N ARG A 144 9.15 -6.06 -19.07
CA ARG A 144 8.26 -4.90 -18.86
C ARG A 144 6.82 -5.32 -19.19
N VAL A 145 5.83 -4.83 -18.46
CA VAL A 145 4.41 -4.98 -18.84
C VAL A 145 4.21 -4.24 -20.17
N ASP A 146 4.17 -4.98 -21.26
CA ASP A 146 3.58 -4.51 -22.51
C ASP A 146 2.11 -5.00 -22.60
N THR A 147 1.38 -4.49 -23.59
CA THR A 147 0.00 -4.90 -23.85
C THR A 147 -0.14 -6.39 -24.22
N ASP A 148 0.95 -7.08 -24.55
CA ASP A 148 0.97 -8.49 -24.96
C ASP A 148 1.18 -9.45 -23.77
N LEU A 149 1.86 -9.03 -22.70
CA LEU A 149 1.97 -9.79 -21.44
C LEU A 149 0.64 -9.89 -20.69
N ALA A 150 -0.26 -8.93 -20.87
CA ALA A 150 -1.64 -9.02 -20.39
C ALA A 150 -2.48 -10.05 -21.18
N LEU A 151 -2.06 -10.41 -22.41
CA LEU A 151 -2.76 -11.35 -23.28
C LEU A 151 -2.28 -12.80 -23.11
N LEU A 152 -1.07 -13.03 -22.59
CA LEU A 152 -0.51 -14.38 -22.45
C LEU A 152 -1.07 -15.21 -21.29
N ASN A 153 -1.78 -14.60 -20.34
CA ASN A 153 -2.54 -15.31 -19.30
C ASN A 153 -4.04 -15.04 -19.42
N ARG A 154 -4.62 -15.49 -20.54
CA ARG A 154 -6.07 -15.75 -20.76
C ARG A 154 -7.02 -14.98 -19.83
N ILE A 155 -7.20 -13.70 -20.09
CA ILE A 155 -8.42 -12.99 -19.69
C ILE A 155 -9.36 -13.06 -20.91
N ARG A 156 -10.30 -14.03 -20.89
CA ARG A 156 -11.51 -13.90 -21.72
C ARG A 156 -12.46 -12.98 -20.97
N PHE A 157 -12.94 -11.95 -21.66
CA PHE A 157 -14.09 -11.15 -21.23
C PHE A 157 -15.30 -12.05 -20.95
#